data_AF-A0A966EYC3-F1
#
_entry.id   AF-A0A966EYC3-F1
#
_cell.length_a   1.000
_cell.length_b   1.000
_cell.length_c   1.000
_cell.angle_alpha   90.00
_cell.angle_beta   90.00
_cell.angle_gamma   90.00
#
_symmetry.space_group_name_H-M   'P 1'
#
loop_
_entity.id
_entity.type
_entity.pdbx_description
1 polymer ?
#
loop_
_entity_poly.entity_id
_entity_poly.type
_entity_poly.pdbx_seq_one_letter_code
_entity_poly.pdbx_strand_id
1 'polypeptide(L)'
;MELTHAQASQVSASTKDEILPVFRLGQRVRMTKPIRNDGSNPFNEPNEVLVPAGAEGYVKHIGDWLQVIRIYEVHFIEEGDTYGCREAELEAIDDLDGYDEVEEELRWLREHRAQKAAQKAEKEAVSQSQKEGE
;
A
#
# COMPACT_ATOMS: atom_id res chain seq x y z
N MET A 1 14.60 13.65 11.38
CA MET A 1 14.07 12.47 12.09
C MET A 1 14.70 11.26 11.46
N GLU A 2 15.50 10.53 12.24
CA GLU A 2 16.21 9.34 11.77
C GLU A 2 15.22 8.19 11.53
N LEU A 3 15.38 7.54 10.38
CA LEU A 3 14.66 6.32 10.01
C LEU A 3 15.02 5.22 11.03
N THR A 4 14.02 4.53 11.56
CA THR A 4 14.26 3.41 12.49
C THR A 4 15.03 2.29 11.79
N HIS A 5 15.93 1.59 12.50
CA HIS A 5 16.80 0.52 11.97
C HIS A 5 16.06 -0.57 11.16
N ALA A 6 14.76 -0.77 11.39
CA ALA A 6 13.91 -1.72 10.66
C ALA A 6 13.51 -1.25 9.25
N GLN A 7 13.50 0.06 9.00
CA GLN A 7 13.20 0.64 7.68
C GLN A 7 14.44 0.71 6.78
N ALA A 8 15.65 0.61 7.36
CA ALA A 8 16.91 0.71 6.63
C ALA A 8 17.32 -0.57 5.87
N SER A 9 16.70 -1.72 6.18
CA SER A 9 17.07 -3.03 5.61
C SER A 9 16.09 -3.58 4.58
N GLN A 10 15.00 -2.87 4.29
CA GLN A 10 14.11 -3.29 3.22
C GLN A 10 14.68 -2.73 1.92
N VAL A 11 15.60 -3.48 1.31
CA VAL A 11 16.04 -3.24 -0.06
C VAL A 11 15.11 -4.06 -0.96
N SER A 12 14.44 -3.42 -1.90
CA SER A 12 13.56 -4.14 -2.82
C SER A 12 14.44 -5.04 -3.66
N ALA A 13 14.16 -6.34 -3.65
CA ALA A 13 14.83 -7.26 -4.56
C ALA A 13 14.44 -6.99 -6.03
N SER A 14 13.32 -6.27 -6.26
CA SER A 14 12.94 -5.76 -7.57
C SER A 14 13.48 -4.35 -7.78
N THR A 15 14.19 -4.12 -8.88
CA THR A 15 14.65 -2.77 -9.27
C THR A 15 13.49 -1.84 -9.66
N LYS A 16 12.29 -2.38 -9.88
CA LYS A 16 11.15 -1.66 -10.46
C LYS A 16 9.92 -1.56 -9.57
N ASP A 17 9.92 -2.26 -8.43
CA ASP A 17 8.75 -2.38 -7.58
C ASP A 17 9.11 -1.95 -6.15
N GLU A 18 8.28 -1.12 -5.53
CA GLU A 18 8.44 -0.67 -4.16
C GLU A 18 8.03 -1.76 -3.15
N ILE A 19 8.65 -1.73 -1.97
CA ILE A 19 8.39 -2.73 -0.91
C ILE A 19 7.12 -2.41 -0.15
N LEU A 20 6.67 -1.16 -0.16
CA LEU A 20 5.37 -0.75 0.36
C LEU A 20 4.37 -0.62 -0.79
N PRO A 21 3.11 -1.03 -0.59
CA PRO A 21 2.10 -0.92 -1.64
C PRO A 21 1.84 0.56 -1.95
N VAL A 22 1.95 0.91 -3.23
CA VAL A 22 1.67 2.25 -3.74
C VAL A 22 0.18 2.47 -3.91
N PHE A 23 -0.53 1.42 -4.33
CA PHE A 23 -1.98 1.45 -4.51
C PHE A 23 -2.72 0.76 -3.36
N ARG A 24 -3.94 1.23 -3.08
CA ARG A 24 -4.84 0.66 -2.07
C ARG A 24 -5.85 -0.31 -2.66
N LEU A 25 -6.39 -1.18 -1.81
CA LEU A 25 -7.54 -2.00 -2.14
C LEU A 25 -8.74 -1.10 -2.48
N GLY A 26 -9.42 -1.38 -3.59
CA GLY A 26 -10.55 -0.59 -4.08
C GLY A 26 -10.16 0.70 -4.81
N GLN A 27 -8.87 1.03 -4.94
CA GLN A 27 -8.43 2.23 -5.65
C GLN A 27 -8.69 2.11 -7.16
N ARG A 28 -9.17 3.19 -7.78
CA ARG A 28 -9.35 3.29 -9.23
C ARG A 28 -8.02 3.58 -9.92
N VAL A 29 -7.64 2.72 -10.85
CA VAL A 29 -6.38 2.79 -11.59
C VAL A 29 -6.62 2.74 -13.09
N ARG A 30 -5.71 3.37 -13.85
CA ARG A 30 -5.64 3.32 -15.31
C ARG A 30 -4.46 2.48 -15.75
N MET A 31 -4.64 1.74 -16.82
CA MET A 31 -3.54 1.10 -17.53
C MET A 31 -2.75 2.11 -18.36
N THR A 32 -1.43 2.15 -18.16
CA THR A 32 -0.51 2.96 -19.00
C THR A 32 -0.04 2.20 -20.24
N LYS A 33 0.01 0.86 -20.16
CA LYS A 33 0.46 -0.04 -21.23
C LYS A 33 -0.59 -1.12 -21.47
N PRO A 34 -0.76 -1.59 -22.71
CA PRO A 34 -1.71 -2.65 -23.00
C PRO A 34 -1.21 -3.99 -22.46
N ILE A 35 -2.11 -4.79 -21.90
CA ILE A 35 -1.82 -6.17 -21.50
C ILE A 35 -1.99 -7.07 -22.71
N ARG A 36 -0.99 -7.90 -22.95
CA ARG A 36 -1.03 -8.93 -23.99
C ARG A 36 -1.03 -10.30 -23.36
N ASN A 37 -1.75 -11.23 -23.97
CA ASN A 37 -1.74 -12.62 -23.54
C ASN A 37 -0.36 -13.24 -23.80
N ASP A 38 0.34 -13.61 -22.73
CA ASP A 38 1.62 -14.31 -22.77
C ASP A 38 1.46 -15.85 -22.85
N GLY A 39 0.21 -16.33 -22.93
CA GLY A 39 -0.16 -17.75 -22.90
C GLY A 39 -0.80 -18.16 -21.58
N SER A 40 -0.93 -17.25 -20.60
CA SER A 40 -1.62 -17.53 -19.34
C SER A 40 -3.15 -17.65 -19.50
N ASN A 41 -3.73 -16.97 -20.49
CA ASN A 41 -5.17 -17.05 -20.75
C ASN A 41 -5.46 -18.06 -21.88
N PRO A 42 -6.16 -19.18 -21.62
CA PRO A 42 -6.41 -20.23 -22.61
C PRO A 42 -7.51 -19.88 -23.62
N PHE A 43 -8.30 -18.83 -23.39
CA PHE A 43 -9.42 -18.45 -24.26
C PHE A 43 -9.04 -17.44 -25.35
N ASN A 44 -7.87 -16.80 -25.21
CA ASN A 44 -7.37 -15.77 -26.12
C ASN A 44 -6.12 -16.25 -26.84
N GLU A 45 -5.88 -15.71 -28.04
CA GLU A 45 -4.69 -16.07 -28.80
C GLU A 45 -3.42 -15.49 -28.16
N PRO A 46 -2.26 -16.14 -28.34
CA PRO A 46 -0.98 -15.58 -27.89
C PRO A 46 -0.73 -14.21 -28.55
N ASN A 47 -0.25 -13.24 -27.76
CA ASN A 47 -0.04 -11.83 -28.14
C ASN A 47 -1.30 -10.99 -28.42
N GLU A 48 -2.49 -11.56 -28.28
CA GLU A 48 -3.74 -10.79 -28.33
C GLU A 48 -3.77 -9.75 -27.22
N VAL A 49 -4.33 -8.57 -27.50
CA VAL A 49 -4.50 -7.50 -26.50
C VAL A 49 -5.71 -7.85 -25.65
N LEU A 50 -5.47 -8.16 -24.38
CA LEU A 50 -6.53 -8.48 -23.42
C LEU A 50 -7.17 -7.21 -22.88
N VAL A 51 -6.32 -6.24 -22.52
CA VAL A 51 -6.74 -4.95 -21.98
C VAL A 51 -6.00 -3.84 -22.74
N PRO A 52 -6.73 -2.87 -23.32
CA PRO A 52 -6.11 -1.75 -24.02
C PRO A 52 -5.42 -0.78 -23.06
N ALA A 53 -4.43 -0.03 -23.56
CA ALA A 53 -3.89 1.10 -22.80
C ALA A 53 -4.98 2.15 -22.61
N GLY A 54 -5.07 2.71 -21.40
CA GLY A 54 -6.12 3.64 -21.00
C GLY A 54 -7.34 3.01 -20.34
N ALA A 55 -7.45 1.67 -20.32
CA ALA A 55 -8.52 0.99 -19.60
C ALA A 55 -8.48 1.30 -18.11
N GLU A 56 -9.66 1.47 -17.51
CA GLU A 56 -9.82 1.77 -16.10
C GLU A 56 -10.33 0.55 -15.34
N GLY A 57 -9.79 0.35 -14.14
CA GLY A 57 -10.17 -0.76 -13.29
C GLY A 57 -10.01 -0.42 -11.81
N TYR A 58 -10.37 -1.38 -10.97
CA TYR A 58 -10.27 -1.26 -9.52
C TYR A 58 -9.36 -2.33 -8.95
N VAL A 59 -8.47 -1.96 -8.03
CA VAL A 59 -7.58 -2.90 -7.35
C VAL A 59 -8.41 -3.81 -6.44
N LYS A 60 -8.46 -5.10 -6.76
CA LYS A 60 -9.24 -6.11 -6.02
C LYS A 60 -8.38 -6.87 -5.01
N HIS A 61 -7.08 -7.01 -5.24
CA HIS A 61 -6.17 -7.68 -4.33
C HIS A 61 -4.73 -7.20 -4.55
N ILE A 62 -3.92 -7.24 -3.50
CA ILE A 62 -2.48 -6.89 -3.54
C ILE A 62 -1.72 -8.12 -3.08
N GLY A 63 -0.90 -8.67 -3.97
CA GLY A 63 -0.11 -9.87 -3.72
C GLY A 63 1.36 -9.68 -4.06
N ASP A 64 2.13 -10.72 -3.77
CA ASP A 64 3.53 -10.84 -4.14
C ASP A 64 3.76 -12.06 -5.05
N TRP A 65 4.59 -11.88 -6.06
CA TRP A 65 5.13 -12.93 -6.90
C TRP A 65 6.57 -13.22 -6.49
N LEU A 66 6.89 -14.49 -6.26
CA LEU A 66 8.19 -14.94 -5.75
C LEU A 66 8.67 -14.19 -4.49
N GLN A 67 7.74 -13.58 -3.72
CA GLN A 67 8.02 -12.77 -2.53
C GLN A 67 8.85 -11.50 -2.78
N VAL A 68 9.10 -11.14 -4.05
CA VAL A 68 9.99 -10.05 -4.44
C VAL A 68 9.34 -9.03 -5.38
N ILE A 69 8.34 -9.43 -6.16
CA ILE A 69 7.66 -8.57 -7.13
C ILE A 69 6.24 -8.34 -6.63
N ARG A 70 5.85 -7.08 -6.44
CA ARG A 70 4.47 -6.76 -6.11
C ARG A 70 3.58 -6.89 -7.34
N ILE A 71 2.44 -7.53 -7.17
CA ILE A 71 1.41 -7.65 -8.21
C ILE A 71 0.09 -7.12 -7.65
N TYR A 72 -0.52 -6.21 -8.40
CA TYR A 72 -1.85 -5.68 -8.13
C TYR A 72 -2.84 -6.40 -9.03
N GLU A 73 -3.78 -7.13 -8.43
CA GLU A 73 -4.88 -7.75 -9.15
C GLU A 73 -5.94 -6.68 -9.41
N VAL A 74 -6.10 -6.27 -10.67
CA VAL A 74 -7.03 -5.21 -11.08
C VAL A 74 -8.20 -5.84 -11.82
N HIS A 75 -9.41 -5.53 -11.35
CA HIS A 75 -10.65 -5.93 -12.01
C HIS A 75 -11.10 -4.83 -12.97
N PHE A 76 -11.19 -5.18 -14.25
CA PHE A 76 -11.63 -4.30 -15.31
C PHE A 76 -13.12 -4.53 -15.58
N ILE A 77 -13.95 -3.52 -15.28
CA ILE A 77 -15.41 -3.67 -15.32
C ILE A 77 -15.93 -3.75 -16.76
N GLU A 78 -15.28 -3.08 -17.71
CA GLU A 78 -15.71 -3.07 -19.11
C GLU A 78 -15.43 -4.42 -19.78
N GLU A 79 -14.24 -4.99 -19.55
CA GLU A 79 -13.84 -6.29 -20.08
C GLU A 79 -14.42 -7.47 -19.28
N GLY A 80 -14.73 -7.28 -18.00
CA GLY A 80 -15.26 -8.32 -17.11
C GLY A 80 -14.21 -9.31 -16.60
N ASP A 81 -12.93 -9.02 -16.83
CA ASP A 81 -11.80 -9.86 -16.46
C ASP A 81 -10.94 -9.20 -15.37
N THR A 82 -10.09 -10.03 -14.75
CA THR A 82 -9.16 -9.59 -13.73
C THR A 82 -7.74 -9.97 -14.10
N TYR A 83 -6.81 -9.01 -14.07
CA TYR A 83 -5.41 -9.23 -14.45
C TYR A 83 -4.43 -8.69 -13.40
N GLY A 84 -3.32 -9.41 -13.23
CA GLY A 84 -2.22 -8.99 -12.37
C GLY A 84 -1.31 -8.00 -13.08
N CYS A 85 -1.17 -6.81 -12.52
CA CYS A 85 -0.39 -5.70 -13.06
C CYS A 85 0.74 -5.31 -12.10
N ARG A 86 1.87 -4.84 -12.61
CA ARG A 86 2.92 -4.22 -11.78
C ARG A 86 2.63 -2.75 -11.54
N GLU A 87 3.29 -2.16 -10.54
CA GLU A 87 3.11 -0.73 -10.25
C GLU A 87 3.46 0.16 -11.44
N ALA A 88 4.53 -0.16 -12.16
CA ALA A 88 5.01 0.63 -13.31
C ALA A 88 4.08 0.58 -14.54
N GLU A 89 3.00 -0.19 -14.47
CA GLU A 89 2.01 -0.34 -15.53
C GLU A 89 0.69 0.38 -15.19
N LEU A 90 0.53 0.81 -13.94
CA LEU A 90 -0.68 1.42 -13.41
C LEU A 90 -0.48 2.91 -13.09
N GLU A 91 -1.55 3.68 -13.26
CA GLU A 91 -1.63 5.09 -12.87
C GLU A 91 -2.87 5.28 -11.99
N ALA A 92 -2.76 5.98 -10.85
CA ALA A 92 -3.93 6.28 -10.01
C ALA A 92 -4.80 7.35 -10.70
N ILE A 93 -6.12 7.10 -10.80
CA ILE A 93 -7.07 8.08 -11.36
C ILE A 93 -7.81 8.84 -10.25
N ASP A 94 -8.07 8.18 -9.12
CA ASP A 94 -8.69 8.80 -7.95
C ASP A 94 -7.70 8.82 -6.76
N ASP A 95 -7.36 10.03 -6.33
CA ASP A 95 -6.82 10.36 -5.00
C ASP A 95 -7.94 10.87 -4.06
N LEU A 96 -9.21 10.64 -4.42
CA LEU A 96 -10.33 11.49 -3.99
C LEU A 96 -11.02 11.06 -2.69
N ASP A 97 -10.66 9.94 -2.09
CA ASP A 97 -11.24 9.53 -0.81
C ASP A 97 -10.54 10.17 0.40
N GLY A 98 -9.30 10.65 0.28
CA GLY A 98 -8.59 11.36 1.36
C GLY A 98 -8.45 10.58 2.70
N TYR A 99 -8.90 9.33 2.72
CA TYR A 99 -8.90 8.41 3.85
C TYR A 99 -7.78 7.40 3.63
N ASP A 100 -6.61 7.68 4.21
CA ASP A 100 -5.59 6.69 4.43
C ASP A 100 -5.77 6.14 5.85
N GLU A 101 -6.49 5.01 5.97
CA GLU A 101 -6.74 4.32 7.25
C GLU A 101 -5.42 4.05 8.00
N VAL A 102 -4.32 3.80 7.29
CA VAL A 102 -3.01 3.52 7.90
C VAL A 102 -2.40 4.79 8.47
N GLU A 103 -2.48 5.93 7.77
CA GLU A 103 -2.03 7.21 8.30
C GLU A 103 -2.84 7.65 9.53
N GLU A 104 -4.17 7.47 9.51
CA GLU A 104 -5.02 7.81 10.65
C GLU A 104 -4.70 6.96 11.89
N GLU A 105 -4.56 5.64 11.72
CA GLU A 105 -4.17 4.73 12.80
C GLU A 105 -2.79 5.09 13.37
N LEU A 106 -1.82 5.41 12.49
CA LEU A 106 -0.49 5.85 12.90
C LEU A 106 -0.51 7.17 13.69
N ARG A 107 -1.34 8.13 13.26
CA ARG A 107 -1.54 9.40 13.97
C ARG A 107 -2.10 9.13 15.37
N TRP A 108 -3.18 8.34 15.47
CA TRP A 108 -3.81 7.99 16.73
C TRP A 108 -2.83 7.28 17.69
N LEU A 109 -2.04 6.32 17.20
CA LEU A 109 -1.02 5.60 17.98
C LEU A 109 0.06 6.53 18.53
N ARG A 110 0.53 7.50 17.74
CA ARG A 110 1.53 8.49 18.16
C ARG A 110 1.00 9.39 19.26
N GLU A 111 -0.24 9.88 19.10
CA GLU A 111 -0.92 10.72 20.08
C GLU A 111 -1.16 9.96 21.39
N HIS A 112 -1.58 8.69 21.34
CA HIS A 112 -1.81 7.86 22.52
C HIS A 112 -0.51 7.56 23.27
N ARG A 113 0.58 7.28 22.54
CA ARG A 113 1.90 7.09 23.17
C ARG A 113 2.39 8.38 23.83
N ALA A 114 2.18 9.54 23.21
CA ALA A 114 2.53 10.83 23.79
C ALA A 114 1.69 11.15 25.04
N GLN A 115 0.38 10.94 25.00
CA GLN A 115 -0.51 11.12 26.15
C GLN A 115 -0.17 10.16 27.30
N LYS A 116 0.09 8.89 27.01
CA LYS A 116 0.51 7.92 28.05
C LYS A 116 1.88 8.28 28.64
N ALA A 117 2.82 8.77 27.84
CA ALA A 117 4.11 9.25 28.33
C ALA A 117 3.96 10.48 29.23
N ALA A 118 3.12 11.44 28.85
CA ALA A 118 2.81 12.62 29.65
C ALA A 118 2.13 12.26 30.98
N GLN A 119 1.11 11.40 30.96
CA GLN A 119 0.43 10.92 32.17
C GLN A 119 1.36 10.13 33.10
N LYS A 120 2.30 9.37 32.53
CA LYS A 120 3.32 8.65 33.31
C LYS A 120 4.28 9.62 33.99
N ALA A 121 4.80 10.61 33.25
CA ALA A 121 5.69 11.63 33.81
C ALA A 121 5.01 12.45 34.91
N GLU A 122 3.73 12.77 34.74
CA GLU A 122 2.93 13.51 35.73
C GLU A 122 2.67 12.68 37.00
N LYS A 123 2.36 11.38 36.86
CA LYS A 123 2.25 10.46 38.00
C LYS A 123 3.58 10.26 38.73
N GLU A 124 4.70 10.21 38.01
CA GLU A 124 6.04 10.10 38.60
C GLU A 124 6.43 11.37 39.37
N ALA A 125 6.08 12.56 38.86
CA ALA A 125 6.29 13.83 39.56
C ALA A 125 5.45 13.96 40.84
N VAL A 126 4.17 13.58 40.80
CA VAL A 126 3.29 13.59 41.99
C VAL A 126 3.76 12.59 43.05
N SER A 127 4.25 11.42 42.62
CA SER A 127 4.86 10.41 43.49
C SER A 127 6.17 10.90 44.15
N GLN A 128 6.97 11.70 43.45
CA GLN A 128 8.18 12.31 44.01
C GLN A 128 7.86 13.41 45.02
N SER A 129 6.91 14.30 44.74
CA SER A 129 6.50 15.35 45.68
C SER A 129 5.82 14.83 46.95
N GLN A 130 5.21 13.64 46.91
CA GLN A 130 4.67 12.98 48.11
C GLN A 130 5.75 12.29 48.96
N LYS A 131 6.92 11.96 48.39
CA LYS A 131 8.05 11.38 49.12
C LYS A 131 8.98 12.41 49.75
N GLU A 132 8.97 13.65 49.29
CA GLU A 132 9.80 14.74 49.85
C GLU A 132 9.09 15.51 50.99
N GLY A 133 7.81 15.24 51.22
CA GLY A 133 6.99 15.89 52.25
C GLY A 133 6.76 15.06 53.52
N GLU A 134 7.41 13.90 53.67
CA GLU A 134 7.34 13.02 54.85
C GLU A 134 8.69 12.96 55.57
#